data_AF-A0A1B6LBU5-F1
#
_entry.id   AF-A0A1B6LBU5-F1
#
_cell.length_a   1.000
_cell.length_b   1.000
_cell.length_c   1.000
_cell.angle_alpha   90.00
_cell.angle_beta   90.00
_cell.angle_gamma   90.00
#
_symmetry.space_group_name_H-M   'P 1'
#
loop_
_entity.id
_entity.type
_entity.pdbx_description
1 polymer ?
#
loop_
_entity_poly.entity_id
_entity_poly.type
_entity_poly.pdbx_seq_one_letter_code
_entity_poly.pdbx_strand_id
1 'polypeptide(L)'
;FVGANPRNHLQHEGSYLTVERLDGEVWTVVATDASWETQFLWTSGILGTSEVEVRWSVPLQTPPGTYRINYFGHFKYYVYSPVEPISGTTRNFQVVAEG
;
A
#
# COMPACT_ATOMS: atom_id res chain seq x y z
N PHE A 1 -3.75 -2.02 7.23
CA PHE A 1 -4.51 -3.06 6.51
C PHE A 1 -4.38 -4.39 7.25
N VAL A 2 -5.38 -5.27 7.20
CA VAL A 2 -5.13 -6.69 7.50
C VAL A 2 -4.27 -7.22 6.36
N GLY A 3 -3.07 -7.68 6.70
CA GLY A 3 -2.02 -8.01 5.74
C GLY A 3 -1.75 -9.49 5.63
N ALA A 4 -0.89 -9.84 4.68
CA ALA A 4 -0.34 -11.17 4.53
C ALA A 4 1.19 -11.13 4.69
N ASN A 5 1.79 -12.26 5.04
CA ASN A 5 3.23 -12.34 5.20
C ASN A 5 3.94 -12.05 3.85
N PRO A 6 4.80 -11.02 3.76
CA PRO A 6 5.45 -10.62 2.50
C PRO A 6 6.36 -11.73 1.95
N ARG A 7 6.78 -12.70 2.78
CA ARG A 7 7.56 -13.86 2.32
C ARG A 7 6.77 -14.84 1.45
N ASN A 8 5.44 -14.74 1.41
CA ASN A 8 4.62 -15.60 0.56
C ASN A 8 4.87 -15.34 -0.93
N HIS A 9 5.16 -14.09 -1.31
CA HIS A 9 5.50 -13.69 -2.65
C HIS A 9 6.32 -12.40 -2.58
N LEU A 10 7.59 -12.48 -2.96
CA LEU A 10 8.42 -11.28 -3.13
C LEU A 10 7.96 -10.57 -4.40
N GLN A 11 7.39 -9.37 -4.25
CA GLN A 11 6.86 -8.54 -5.36
C GLN A 11 7.97 -8.01 -6.27
N HIS A 12 8.77 -8.89 -6.88
CA HIS A 12 9.81 -8.51 -7.81
C HIS A 12 9.20 -7.76 -9.00
N GLU A 13 9.75 -6.59 -9.31
CA GLU A 13 9.27 -5.69 -10.37
C GLU A 13 7.85 -5.12 -10.16
N GLY A 14 7.22 -5.44 -9.03
CA GLY A 14 5.96 -4.88 -8.56
C GLY A 14 6.16 -3.93 -7.38
N SER A 15 5.08 -3.69 -6.62
CA SER A 15 5.10 -2.92 -5.38
C SER A 15 4.10 -3.49 -4.37
N TYR A 16 4.44 -3.44 -3.08
CA TYR A 16 3.52 -3.75 -1.99
C TYR A 16 2.54 -2.63 -1.70
N LEU A 17 2.83 -1.40 -2.14
CA LEU A 17 1.93 -0.25 -1.98
C LEU A 17 2.00 0.74 -3.14
N THR A 18 0.91 1.44 -3.40
CA THR A 18 0.93 2.64 -4.23
C THR A 18 0.25 3.79 -3.51
N VAL A 19 0.81 4.98 -3.65
CA VAL A 19 0.09 6.24 -3.41
C VAL A 19 -0.41 6.70 -4.77
N GLU A 20 -1.70 6.98 -4.87
CA GLU A 20 -2.34 7.38 -6.11
C GLU A 20 -3.05 8.71 -5.95
N ARG A 21 -2.96 9.55 -6.98
CA ARG A 21 -3.66 10.82 -7.12
C ARG A 21 -4.81 10.67 -8.11
N LEU A 22 -5.95 11.28 -7.82
CA LEU A 22 -7.05 11.36 -8.77
C LEU A 22 -6.86 12.54 -9.73
N ASP A 23 -6.74 12.24 -11.01
CA ASP A 23 -6.65 13.18 -12.13
C ASP A 23 -7.90 13.07 -13.00
N GLY A 24 -8.88 13.93 -12.73
CA GLY A 24 -10.22 13.81 -13.33
C GLY A 24 -10.92 12.55 -12.82
N GLU A 25 -11.01 11.53 -13.66
CA GLU A 25 -11.59 10.22 -13.34
C GLU A 25 -10.55 9.10 -13.26
N VAL A 26 -9.27 9.41 -13.50
CA VAL A 26 -8.18 8.43 -13.57
C VAL A 26 -7.31 8.50 -12.32
N TRP A 27 -6.94 7.35 -11.77
CA TRP A 27 -5.97 7.26 -10.68
C TRP A 27 -4.57 7.06 -11.24
N THR A 28 -3.66 7.98 -10.91
CA THR A 28 -2.27 7.95 -11.34
C THR A 28 -1.37 7.61 -10.14
N VAL A 29 -0.48 6.64 -10.29
CA VAL A 29 0.52 6.31 -9.25
C VAL A 29 1.54 7.44 -9.14
N VAL A 30 1.69 7.99 -7.95
CA VAL A 30 2.66 9.07 -7.65
C VAL A 30 3.81 8.61 -6.76
N ALA A 31 3.62 7.54 -5.99
CA ALA A 31 4.68 6.91 -5.20
C ALA A 31 4.45 5.39 -5.06
N THR A 32 5.53 4.64 -4.88
CA THR A 32 5.55 3.18 -4.69
C THR A 32 6.39 2.85 -3.46
N ASP A 33 6.50 1.58 -3.07
CA ASP A 33 7.37 1.15 -1.96
C ASP A 33 8.88 1.38 -2.21
N ALA A 34 9.26 1.69 -3.44
CA ALA A 34 10.62 2.13 -3.80
C ALA A 34 10.85 3.64 -3.59
N SER A 35 9.80 4.41 -3.34
CA SER A 35 9.89 5.85 -3.11
C SER A 35 10.32 6.16 -1.68
N TRP A 36 11.28 7.09 -1.51
CA TRP A 36 11.87 7.47 -0.22
C TRP A 36 10.85 7.96 0.81
N GLU A 37 9.79 8.61 0.34
CA GLU A 37 8.71 9.16 1.15
C GLU A 37 7.69 8.11 1.62
N THR A 38 7.84 6.84 1.23
CA THR A 38 6.93 5.78 1.63
C THR A 38 7.61 4.76 2.53
N GLN A 39 6.81 4.11 3.37
CA GLN A 39 7.27 2.99 4.19
C GLN A 39 6.22 1.89 4.21
N PHE A 40 6.67 0.66 3.99
CA PHE A 40 5.91 -0.56 4.18
C PHE A 40 6.38 -1.26 5.46
N LEU A 41 5.50 -1.35 6.46
CA LEU A 41 5.80 -2.04 7.71
C LEU A 41 4.85 -3.22 7.87
N TRP A 42 5.42 -4.41 8.02
CA TRP A 42 4.66 -5.62 8.29
C TRP A 42 4.91 -6.11 9.71
N THR A 43 3.83 -6.42 10.42
CA THR A 43 3.88 -6.94 11.79
C THR A 43 3.09 -8.26 11.85
N SER A 44 3.75 -9.32 12.34
CA SER A 44 3.09 -10.60 12.59
C SER A 44 2.10 -10.47 13.75
N GLY A 45 0.87 -10.95 13.56
CA GLY A 45 -0.13 -11.11 14.61
C GLY A 45 -0.19 -12.53 15.18
N ILE A 46 -1.15 -12.75 16.06
CA ILE A 46 -1.44 -14.08 16.65
C ILE A 46 -2.36 -14.85 15.69
N LEU A 47 -2.31 -16.19 15.73
CA LEU A 47 -3.17 -17.10 14.94
C LEU A 47 -3.06 -16.92 13.41
N GLY A 48 -1.89 -16.57 12.89
CA GLY A 48 -1.65 -16.45 11.44
C GLY A 48 -2.22 -15.19 10.80
N THR A 49 -2.71 -14.24 11.61
CA THR A 49 -3.05 -12.90 11.15
C THR A 49 -1.80 -12.03 11.06
N SER A 50 -1.86 -10.97 10.27
CA SER A 50 -0.81 -9.94 10.27
C SER A 50 -1.38 -8.58 9.93
N GLU A 51 -0.64 -7.55 10.29
CA GLU A 51 -0.97 -6.17 10.00
C GLU A 51 0.08 -5.57 9.07
N VAL A 52 -0.40 -4.78 8.10
CA VAL A 52 0.44 -3.94 7.25
C VAL A 52 0.11 -2.48 7.54
N GLU A 53 1.10 -1.73 7.97
CA GLU A 53 1.07 -0.29 8.08
C GLU A 53 1.78 0.31 6.86
N VAL A 54 1.08 1.20 6.16
CA VAL A 54 1.65 1.99 5.06
C VAL A 54 1.75 3.43 5.55
N ARG A 55 2.95 4.00 5.44
CA ARG A 55 3.19 5.43 5.72
C ARG A 55 3.58 6.14 4.45
N TRP A 56 3.06 7.36 4.31
CA TRP A 56 3.47 8.29 3.27
C TRP A 56 3.75 9.65 3.89
N SER A 57 5.02 10.05 3.85
CA SER A 57 5.48 11.37 4.26
C SER A 57 5.31 12.34 3.10
N VAL A 58 4.16 12.99 3.01
CA VAL A 58 3.78 13.88 1.90
C VAL A 58 4.89 14.90 1.60
N PRO A 59 5.55 14.83 0.42
CA PRO A 59 6.58 15.81 0.05
C PRO A 59 6.03 17.24 -0.04
N LEU A 60 6.86 18.25 0.27
CA LEU A 60 6.46 19.67 0.26
C LEU A 60 5.89 20.14 -1.09
N GLN A 61 6.39 19.59 -2.20
CA GLN A 61 5.96 19.96 -3.55
C GLN A 61 4.78 19.12 -4.06
N THR A 62 4.11 18.36 -3.17
CA THR A 62 2.97 17.52 -3.55
C THR A 62 1.79 18.40 -3.95
N PRO A 63 1.26 18.29 -5.17
CA PRO A 63 0.12 19.07 -5.58
C PRO A 63 -1.10 18.80 -4.69
N PRO A 64 -1.86 19.82 -4.28
CA PRO A 64 -3.14 19.60 -3.62
C PRO A 64 -4.08 18.73 -4.47
N GLY A 65 -4.91 17.93 -3.82
CA GLY A 65 -5.89 17.09 -4.49
C GLY A 65 -6.32 15.87 -3.69
N THR A 66 -7.03 14.98 -4.38
CA THR A 66 -7.55 13.74 -3.81
C THR A 66 -6.56 12.61 -4.02
N TYR A 67 -6.24 11.90 -2.95
CA TYR A 67 -5.31 10.79 -2.94
C TYR A 67 -5.94 9.55 -2.30
N ARG A 68 -5.36 8.40 -2.59
CA ARG A 68 -5.62 7.13 -1.90
C ARG A 68 -4.34 6.31 -1.80
N ILE A 69 -4.33 5.35 -0.89
CA ILE A 69 -3.26 4.37 -0.77
C ILE A 69 -3.84 3.00 -1.10
N ASN A 70 -3.13 2.26 -1.95
CA ASN A 70 -3.38 0.84 -2.19
C ASN A 70 -2.30 0.00 -1.53
N TYR A 71 -2.71 -1.15 -1.00
CA TYR A 71 -1.84 -2.21 -0.52
C TYR A 71 -2.06 -3.46 -1.38
N PHE A 72 -0.96 -4.14 -1.73
CA PHE A 72 -0.95 -5.38 -2.48
C PHE A 72 -0.17 -6.45 -1.71
N GLY A 73 -0.79 -7.60 -1.49
CA GLY A 73 -0.18 -8.71 -0.78
C GLY A 73 -0.57 -10.05 -1.36
N HIS A 74 0.03 -11.09 -0.81
CA HIS A 74 -0.19 -12.46 -1.23
C HIS A 74 -0.33 -13.35 0.00
N PHE A 75 -1.49 -13.99 0.14
CA PHE A 75 -1.81 -14.77 1.34
C PHE A 75 -1.85 -16.27 1.04
N LYS A 76 -1.78 -17.06 2.12
CA LYS A 76 -1.93 -18.51 2.12
C LYS A 76 -2.91 -18.89 3.22
N TYR A 77 -3.92 -19.68 2.93
CA TYR A 77 -4.84 -20.22 3.94
C TYR A 77 -4.13 -21.20 4.89
N TYR A 78 -3.31 -22.09 4.35
CA TYR A 78 -2.45 -23.03 5.07
C TYR A 78 -1.09 -23.15 4.38
N VAL A 79 -0.11 -23.78 5.03
CA VAL A 79 1.29 -23.87 4.54
C VAL A 79 1.40 -24.41 3.10
N TYR A 80 0.52 -25.36 2.73
CA TYR A 80 0.50 -26.01 1.42
C TYR A 80 -0.57 -25.45 0.46
N SER A 81 -1.31 -24.43 0.86
CA SER A 81 -2.30 -23.80 -0.02
C SER A 81 -1.60 -22.99 -1.11
N PRO A 82 -2.24 -22.84 -2.29
CA PRO A 82 -1.83 -21.87 -3.28
C PRO A 82 -1.67 -20.47 -2.68
N VAL A 83 -0.78 -19.69 -3.28
CA VAL A 83 -0.61 -18.27 -2.95
C VAL A 83 -1.64 -17.48 -3.75
N GLU A 84 -2.47 -16.71 -3.05
CA GLU A 84 -3.53 -15.91 -3.67
C GLU A 84 -3.28 -14.41 -3.45
N PRO A 85 -3.50 -13.56 -4.48
CA PRO A 85 -3.35 -12.12 -4.35
C PRO A 85 -4.50 -11.51 -3.54
N ILE A 86 -4.17 -10.51 -2.72
CA ILE A 86 -5.13 -9.64 -2.04
C ILE A 86 -4.74 -8.18 -2.24
N SER A 87 -5.74 -7.32 -2.28
CA SER A 87 -5.53 -5.87 -2.32
C SER A 87 -6.49 -5.16 -1.38
N GLY A 88 -6.05 -4.01 -0.86
CA GLY A 88 -6.88 -3.10 -0.09
C GLY A 88 -6.66 -1.67 -0.53
N THR A 89 -7.74 -0.90 -0.61
CA THR A 89 -7.70 0.53 -0.96
C THR A 89 -8.25 1.33 0.21
N THR A 90 -7.56 2.40 0.61
CA THR A 90 -8.08 3.30 1.63
C THR A 90 -9.31 4.05 1.13
N ARG A 91 -10.04 4.70 2.05
CA ARG A 91 -10.90 5.83 1.65
C ARG A 91 -10.03 6.93 1.02
N ASN A 92 -10.65 7.74 0.17
CA ASN A 92 -10.01 8.91 -0.39
C ASN A 92 -9.71 9.92 0.71
N PHE A 93 -8.58 10.62 0.60
CA PHE A 93 -8.19 11.72 1.48
C PHE A 93 -7.65 12.91 0.69
N GLN A 94 -7.70 14.10 1.28
CA GLN A 94 -7.21 15.32 0.63
C GLN A 94 -5.81 15.64 1.09
N VAL A 95 -4.94 15.98 0.15
CA VAL A 95 -3.71 16.74 0.41
C VAL A 95 -4.02 18.20 0.11
N VAL A 96 -3.74 19.08 1.06
CA VAL A 96 -3.96 20.53 0.95
C VAL A 96 -2.61 21.24 0.95
N ALA A 97 -2.54 22.42 0.34
CA ALA A 97 -1.35 23.26 0.43
C ALA A 97 -1.12 23.69 1.89
N GLU A 98 0.14 23.79 2.31
CA GLU A 98 0.46 24.53 3.54
C GLU A 98 0.06 25.99 3.32
N GLY A 99 -0.78 26.52 4.20
CA GLY A 99 -1.29 27.89 4.18
C GLY A 99 -0.39 28.89 4.87
#